data_AF-A0A3N4LBJ1-F1
#
_entry.id   AF-A0A3N4LBJ1-F1
#
_cell.length_a   1.000
_cell.length_b   1.000
_cell.length_c   1.000
_cell.angle_alpha   90.00
_cell.angle_beta   90.00
_cell.angle_gamma   90.00
#
_symmetry.space_group_name_H-M   'P 1'
#
loop_
_entity.id
_entity.type
_entity.pdbx_description
1 polymer ?
#
loop_
_entity_poly.entity_id
_entity_poly.type
_entity_poly.pdbx_seq_one_letter_code
_entity_poly.pdbx_strand_id
1 'polypeptide(L)'
;MPILQHQLHPPPVSNETSQSSASFAPAPRQPLLAPPTTPQQRLVLPYPSPTAAKEILGVTNLAIDAETAIENAPFIELGRHALAQNWCCVKISNIPYSVTGENIMEFLGKNAKVVPDDVGLSVHIIMDRASGKTMDAFVEFTCPKDAYRCVTRKRGKILGSRHVLLDVVNQEELMKELFPKARGITWEGVIPNVLNNESGSSKADLVTKEELVLVVGHARTPHRSPFSRKCLQRPYESILSIVAKFPWFAVSVYTIHQRDIIFQALIFTIDILKRQCKRGRTTPNLDAELLKKLCKAGVVCTGFTNKQKREIIKMGEFGAEGLEKEVEDDIPGFEGLLALNRKRGAEPKFIEV
;
A
#
# COMPACT_ATOMS: atom_id res chain seq x y z
N MET A 1 -11.59 67.10 23.31
CA MET A 1 -10.95 65.77 23.49
C MET A 1 -11.43 64.88 22.36
N PRO A 2 -10.69 64.84 21.25
CA PRO A 2 -9.91 63.64 20.94
C PRO A 2 -8.54 63.95 20.30
N ILE A 3 -7.77 62.88 20.12
CA ILE A 3 -6.31 62.78 20.01
C ILE A 3 -5.80 63.08 18.59
N LEU A 4 -4.69 63.81 18.52
CA LEU A 4 -3.92 64.20 17.33
C LEU A 4 -3.28 62.99 16.62
N GLN A 5 -3.43 62.95 15.30
CA GLN A 5 -2.66 62.11 14.37
C GLN A 5 -1.25 62.68 14.16
N HIS A 6 -0.22 61.85 14.31
CA HIS A 6 1.13 62.16 13.85
C HIS A 6 1.53 61.25 12.68
N GLN A 7 1.62 61.86 11.50
CA GLN A 7 2.32 61.38 10.32
C GLN A 7 3.84 61.59 10.52
N LEU A 8 4.66 60.57 10.24
CA LEU A 8 6.12 60.69 10.16
C LEU A 8 6.61 60.06 8.85
N HIS A 9 7.21 60.91 8.01
CA HIS A 9 7.92 60.57 6.78
C HIS A 9 9.32 59.96 7.09
N PRO A 10 9.92 59.21 6.13
CA PRO A 10 11.19 58.53 6.31
C PRO A 10 12.43 59.44 6.05
N PRO A 11 13.60 59.15 6.65
CA PRO A 11 14.84 59.88 6.39
C PRO A 11 15.65 59.29 5.20
N PRO A 12 16.66 60.04 4.68
CA PRO A 12 17.16 59.90 3.31
C PRO A 12 18.36 58.95 3.13
N VAL A 13 18.60 58.61 1.86
CA VAL A 13 19.68 57.78 1.32
C VAL A 13 20.97 58.60 1.20
N SER A 14 22.09 58.04 1.67
CA SER A 14 23.45 58.54 1.41
C SER A 14 24.31 57.45 0.76
N ASN A 15 24.71 57.72 -0.49
CA ASN A 15 25.70 56.98 -1.25
C ASN A 15 27.11 57.37 -0.80
N GLU A 16 27.95 56.41 -0.40
CA GLU A 16 29.40 56.55 -0.50
C GLU A 16 30.02 55.30 -1.10
N THR A 17 30.70 55.54 -2.22
CA THR A 17 31.50 54.61 -3.01
C THR A 17 32.91 54.60 -2.41
N SER A 18 33.46 53.42 -2.14
CA SER A 18 34.91 53.25 -1.99
C SER A 18 35.32 51.85 -2.44
N GLN A 19 36.05 51.85 -3.54
CA GLN A 19 36.69 50.70 -4.16
C GLN A 19 37.82 50.19 -3.26
N SER A 20 37.92 48.87 -3.08
CA SER A 20 39.20 48.22 -2.86
C SER A 20 39.28 46.91 -3.64
N SER A 21 40.43 46.74 -4.27
CA SER A 21 40.79 45.73 -5.26
C SER A 21 41.67 44.64 -4.65
N ALA A 22 41.61 43.45 -5.28
CA ALA A 22 42.48 42.26 -5.11
C ALA A 22 42.19 41.39 -3.86
N SER A 23 42.13 40.06 -3.92
CA SER A 23 42.63 39.07 -4.89
C SER A 23 41.69 37.85 -5.00
N PHE A 24 41.50 37.34 -6.22
CA PHE A 24 40.83 36.07 -6.47
C PHE A 24 41.67 34.90 -5.96
N ALA A 25 41.18 34.18 -4.95
CA ALA A 25 41.66 32.85 -4.59
C ALA A 25 40.79 31.79 -5.30
N PRO A 26 41.37 30.75 -5.94
CA PRO A 26 40.59 29.76 -6.66
C PRO A 26 39.86 28.84 -5.67
N ALA A 27 38.57 28.58 -5.96
CA ALA A 27 37.73 27.67 -5.19
C ALA A 27 38.31 26.24 -5.14
N PRO A 28 38.10 25.49 -4.04
CA PRO A 28 38.58 24.11 -3.94
C PRO A 28 37.87 23.25 -4.98
N ARG A 29 38.67 22.50 -5.77
CA ARG A 29 38.20 21.57 -6.79
C ARG A 29 37.30 20.51 -6.15
N GLN A 30 36.03 20.47 -6.57
CA GLN A 30 35.15 19.33 -6.31
C GLN A 30 35.71 18.10 -7.04
N PRO A 31 35.81 16.92 -6.38
CA PRO A 31 36.14 15.70 -7.11
C PRO A 31 34.98 15.33 -8.04
N LEU A 32 35.29 15.22 -9.34
CA LEU A 32 34.41 14.65 -10.37
C LEU A 32 33.99 13.22 -9.94
N LEU A 33 32.72 13.01 -9.62
CA LEU A 33 32.14 11.67 -9.48
C LEU A 33 31.34 11.27 -10.72
N ALA A 34 31.54 10.01 -11.09
CA ALA A 34 31.21 9.31 -12.33
C ALA A 34 29.72 9.35 -12.79
N PRO A 35 29.45 9.09 -14.09
CA PRO A 35 28.10 9.00 -14.66
C PRO A 35 27.26 7.85 -14.06
N PRO A 36 25.92 7.89 -14.21
CA PRO A 36 25.00 7.06 -13.44
C PRO A 36 25.15 5.58 -13.74
N THR A 37 25.23 4.77 -12.69
CA THR A 37 25.15 3.31 -12.78
C THR A 37 23.78 2.86 -13.28
N THR A 38 23.86 1.83 -14.12
CA THR A 38 22.84 1.03 -14.83
C THR A 38 21.72 0.50 -13.89
N PRO A 39 20.59 -0.01 -14.42
CA PRO A 39 19.39 -0.35 -13.64
C PRO A 39 19.70 -1.35 -12.54
N GLN A 40 19.04 -1.16 -11.39
CA GLN A 40 19.13 -2.06 -10.24
C GLN A 40 18.91 -3.51 -10.68
N GLN A 41 19.98 -4.30 -10.54
CA GLN A 41 19.95 -5.73 -10.77
C GLN A 41 18.99 -6.37 -9.76
N ARG A 42 18.04 -7.15 -10.30
CA ARG A 42 17.31 -8.19 -9.59
C ARG A 42 18.36 -9.05 -8.85
N LEU A 43 18.43 -8.96 -7.52
CA LEU A 43 19.24 -9.87 -6.71
C LEU A 43 18.63 -11.26 -6.84
N VAL A 44 19.11 -12.04 -7.81
CA VAL A 44 18.84 -13.47 -7.91
C VAL A 44 19.68 -14.13 -6.82
N LEU A 45 19.06 -14.43 -5.68
CA LEU A 45 19.66 -15.37 -4.73
C LEU A 45 19.83 -16.72 -5.45
N PRO A 46 20.95 -17.44 -5.26
CA PRO A 46 21.15 -18.73 -5.89
C PRO A 46 19.99 -19.66 -5.51
N TYR A 47 19.30 -20.20 -6.52
CA TYR A 47 18.37 -21.31 -6.32
C TYR A 47 19.14 -22.44 -5.63
N PRO A 48 18.69 -22.97 -4.48
CA PRO A 48 19.23 -24.21 -3.99
C PRO A 48 18.95 -25.27 -5.05
N SER A 49 20.00 -26.01 -5.42
CA SER A 49 19.88 -27.10 -6.39
C SER A 49 18.78 -28.09 -5.97
N PRO A 50 18.09 -28.76 -6.91
CA PRO A 50 17.02 -29.72 -6.62
C PRO A 50 17.43 -30.86 -5.65
N THR A 51 18.74 -31.06 -5.48
CA THR A 51 19.32 -32.06 -4.59
C THR A 51 19.29 -31.62 -3.13
N ALA A 52 19.41 -30.31 -2.82
CA ALA A 52 19.39 -29.79 -1.45
C ALA A 52 17.98 -29.79 -0.83
N ALA A 53 16.93 -29.81 -1.66
CA ALA A 53 15.54 -29.89 -1.20
C ALA A 53 15.18 -31.27 -0.60
N LYS A 54 15.95 -32.32 -0.91
CA LYS A 54 15.72 -33.68 -0.38
C LYS A 54 16.25 -33.90 1.04
N GLU A 55 17.23 -33.11 1.49
CA GLU A 55 17.80 -33.28 2.84
C GLU A 55 17.04 -32.54 3.93
N ILE A 56 16.21 -31.54 3.59
CA ILE A 56 15.44 -30.76 4.58
C ILE A 56 14.12 -31.47 4.97
N LEU A 57 13.66 -32.44 4.17
CA LEU A 57 12.44 -33.21 4.42
C LEU A 57 12.78 -34.63 4.87
N GLY A 58 13.41 -34.73 6.05
CA GLY A 58 13.45 -35.96 6.83
C GLY A 58 12.09 -36.27 7.45
N VAL A 59 11.05 -36.50 6.64
CA VAL A 59 9.80 -37.14 7.12
C VAL A 59 9.33 -38.17 6.09
N THR A 60 9.16 -39.36 6.65
CA THR A 60 8.87 -40.67 6.10
C THR A 60 7.65 -40.77 5.18
N ASN A 61 7.71 -41.73 4.25
CA ASN A 61 6.60 -42.30 3.48
C ASN A 61 5.33 -42.55 4.32
N LEU A 62 4.46 -41.56 4.42
CA LEU A 62 3.06 -41.75 4.76
C LEU A 62 2.26 -41.24 3.58
N ALA A 63 1.43 -42.10 3.01
CA ALA A 63 0.41 -41.73 2.04
C ALA A 63 -0.64 -40.89 2.76
N ILE A 64 -0.30 -39.63 3.03
CA ILE A 64 -1.21 -38.61 3.54
C ILE A 64 -2.02 -38.17 2.32
N ASP A 65 -3.34 -38.25 2.40
CA ASP A 65 -4.22 -37.75 1.35
C ASP A 65 -3.93 -36.26 1.08
N ALA A 66 -4.14 -35.83 -0.16
CA ALA A 66 -3.75 -34.49 -0.60
C ALA A 66 -4.38 -33.37 0.26
N GLU A 67 -5.57 -33.61 0.80
CA GLU A 67 -6.29 -32.64 1.65
C GLU A 67 -5.61 -32.51 3.02
N THR A 68 -5.31 -33.63 3.67
CA THR A 68 -4.54 -33.68 4.93
C THR A 68 -3.10 -33.20 4.74
N ALA A 69 -2.48 -33.41 3.57
CA ALA A 69 -1.13 -32.91 3.27
C ALA A 69 -1.11 -31.40 3.01
N ILE A 70 -2.21 -30.81 2.51
CA ILE A 70 -2.37 -29.36 2.39
C ILE A 70 -2.64 -28.72 3.75
N GLU A 71 -3.42 -29.38 4.62
CA GLU A 71 -3.66 -28.92 6.00
C GLU A 71 -2.40 -29.02 6.88
N ASN A 72 -1.57 -30.05 6.67
CA ASN A 72 -0.34 -30.30 7.42
C ASN A 72 0.94 -29.95 6.63
N ALA A 73 0.83 -29.21 5.53
CA ALA A 73 1.97 -28.76 4.75
C ALA A 73 2.94 -28.02 5.69
N PRO A 74 4.26 -28.33 5.65
CA PRO A 74 5.22 -27.80 6.61
C PRO A 74 5.16 -26.28 6.55
N PHE A 75 4.64 -25.64 7.62
CA PHE A 75 4.43 -24.21 7.83
C PHE A 75 5.10 -23.31 6.79
N ILE A 76 4.54 -23.23 5.58
CA ILE A 76 5.12 -22.41 4.51
C ILE A 76 4.83 -20.97 4.91
N GLU A 77 5.89 -20.19 5.13
CA GLU A 77 5.77 -18.76 5.33
C GLU A 77 5.39 -18.10 4.00
N LEU A 78 4.08 -18.04 3.72
CA LEU A 78 3.51 -17.57 2.44
C LEU A 78 4.06 -16.21 1.99
N GLY A 79 4.28 -15.31 2.96
CA GLY A 79 4.81 -13.98 2.72
C GLY A 79 6.30 -13.94 2.34
N ARG A 80 7.08 -15.00 2.55
CA ARG A 80 8.55 -15.00 2.36
C ARG A 80 9.00 -14.66 0.93
N HIS A 81 8.16 -14.95 -0.06
CA HIS A 81 8.42 -14.64 -1.46
C HIS A 81 7.84 -13.29 -1.91
N ALA A 82 7.14 -12.58 -1.02
CA ALA A 82 6.65 -11.25 -1.32
C ALA A 82 7.82 -10.27 -1.51
N LEU A 83 7.70 -9.37 -2.47
CA LEU A 83 8.72 -8.38 -2.76
C LEU A 83 8.46 -7.12 -1.95
N ALA A 84 9.50 -6.62 -1.28
CA ALA A 84 9.48 -5.29 -0.68
C ALA A 84 9.50 -4.24 -1.80
N GLN A 85 8.42 -3.47 -1.92
CA GLN A 85 8.29 -2.42 -2.92
C GLN A 85 8.39 -1.03 -2.27
N ASN A 86 9.49 -0.34 -2.55
CA ASN A 86 9.68 1.06 -2.15
C ASN A 86 9.41 1.97 -3.34
N TRP A 87 8.32 2.73 -3.27
CA TRP A 87 7.99 3.72 -4.28
C TRP A 87 8.37 5.12 -3.80
N CYS A 88 8.44 6.07 -4.73
CA CYS A 88 8.49 7.48 -4.35
C CYS A 88 7.07 7.93 -4.02
N CYS A 89 6.87 8.60 -2.89
CA CYS A 89 5.54 9.05 -2.49
C CYS A 89 5.41 10.57 -2.65
N VAL A 90 4.21 11.03 -2.99
CA VAL A 90 3.81 12.43 -2.82
C VAL A 90 2.75 12.48 -1.74
N LYS A 91 3.04 13.22 -0.67
CA LYS A 91 2.08 13.56 0.37
C LYS A 91 1.26 14.75 -0.08
N ILE A 92 -0.06 14.62 0.02
CA ILE A 92 -1.03 15.68 -0.24
C ILE A 92 -1.71 16.01 1.09
N SER A 93 -1.31 17.12 1.69
CA SER A 93 -1.87 17.58 2.96
C SER A 93 -2.98 18.60 2.75
N ASN A 94 -3.85 18.73 3.76
CA ASN A 94 -5.01 19.62 3.75
C ASN A 94 -6.05 19.30 2.66
N ILE A 95 -6.26 18.01 2.38
CA ILE A 95 -7.26 17.55 1.41
C ILE A 95 -8.71 17.76 1.91
N PRO A 96 -9.70 17.93 1.02
CA PRO A 96 -11.11 17.91 1.42
C PRO A 96 -11.51 16.58 2.07
N TYR A 97 -12.36 16.60 3.10
CA TYR A 97 -12.75 15.37 3.81
C TYR A 97 -13.56 14.36 2.97
N SER A 98 -14.18 14.81 1.87
CA SER A 98 -14.95 13.97 0.95
C SER A 98 -14.18 13.60 -0.31
N VAL A 99 -12.88 13.89 -0.37
CA VAL A 99 -12.07 13.62 -1.56
C VAL A 99 -12.03 12.13 -1.87
N THR A 100 -12.16 11.78 -3.15
CA THR A 100 -12.02 10.41 -3.65
C THR A 100 -10.64 10.19 -4.27
N GLY A 101 -10.26 8.92 -4.45
CA GLY A 101 -9.07 8.58 -5.24
C GLY A 101 -9.13 9.14 -6.66
N GLU A 102 -10.31 9.14 -7.28
CA GLU A 102 -10.52 9.75 -8.61
C GLU A 102 -10.26 11.25 -8.61
N ASN A 103 -10.71 12.00 -7.60
CA ASN A 103 -10.43 13.43 -7.50
C ASN A 103 -8.93 13.70 -7.38
N ILE A 104 -8.21 12.85 -6.65
CA ILE A 104 -6.75 12.95 -6.53
C ILE A 104 -6.10 12.66 -7.88
N MET A 105 -6.51 11.59 -8.57
CA MET A 105 -5.98 11.23 -9.89
C MET A 105 -6.26 12.30 -10.95
N GLU A 106 -7.45 12.89 -10.95
CA GLU A 106 -7.81 14.02 -11.81
C GLU A 106 -6.94 15.25 -11.49
N PHE A 107 -6.77 15.55 -10.21
CA PHE A 107 -5.94 16.66 -9.76
C PHE A 107 -4.47 16.51 -10.17
N LEU A 108 -3.89 15.31 -10.08
CA LEU A 108 -2.52 15.05 -10.56
C LEU A 108 -2.46 15.08 -12.10
N GLY A 109 -3.50 14.57 -12.75
CA GLY A 109 -3.68 14.51 -14.19
C GLY A 109 -3.03 13.28 -14.83
N LYS A 110 -3.46 12.96 -16.05
CA LYS A 110 -3.07 11.73 -16.79
C LYS A 110 -1.56 11.51 -16.96
N ASN A 111 -0.76 12.58 -16.87
CA ASN A 111 0.70 12.53 -17.05
C ASN A 111 1.48 12.27 -15.74
N ALA A 112 0.80 12.00 -14.63
CA ALA A 112 1.43 11.83 -13.32
C ALA A 112 2.31 10.57 -13.22
N LYS A 113 2.11 9.53 -14.06
CA LYS A 113 2.90 8.28 -14.03
C LYS A 113 2.99 7.65 -12.62
N VAL A 114 1.84 7.62 -11.95
CA VAL A 114 1.67 6.92 -10.67
C VAL A 114 1.85 5.41 -10.87
N VAL A 115 2.00 4.67 -9.77
CA VAL A 115 2.02 3.19 -9.80
C VAL A 115 0.76 2.68 -10.51
N PRO A 116 0.87 1.81 -11.52
CA PRO A 116 -0.30 1.22 -12.18
C PRO A 116 -1.07 0.23 -11.29
N ASP A 117 -2.40 0.13 -11.45
CA ASP A 117 -3.29 -0.74 -10.66
C ASP A 117 -3.04 -2.26 -10.84
N ASP A 118 -2.32 -2.66 -11.90
CA ASP A 118 -1.83 -4.02 -12.11
C ASP A 118 -0.56 -4.32 -11.29
N VAL A 119 0.21 -3.29 -10.93
CA VAL A 119 1.43 -3.42 -10.12
C VAL A 119 1.13 -3.25 -8.64
N GLY A 120 0.26 -2.31 -8.26
CA GLY A 120 -0.05 -2.02 -6.87
C GLY A 120 -1.09 -0.92 -6.69
N LEU A 121 -1.49 -0.68 -5.44
CA LEU A 121 -2.41 0.41 -5.10
C LEU A 121 -1.66 1.75 -5.13
N SER A 122 -2.12 2.69 -5.94
CA SER A 122 -1.42 3.95 -6.18
C SER A 122 -1.78 5.08 -5.22
N VAL A 123 -3.03 5.12 -4.74
CA VAL A 123 -3.55 6.20 -3.90
C VAL A 123 -3.97 5.65 -2.54
N HIS A 124 -3.41 6.23 -1.48
CA HIS A 124 -3.72 5.90 -0.10
C HIS A 124 -4.25 7.13 0.60
N ILE A 125 -5.53 7.13 0.98
CA ILE A 125 -6.12 8.25 1.72
C ILE A 125 -6.27 7.86 3.19
N ILE A 126 -5.47 8.49 4.05
CA ILE A 126 -5.36 8.11 5.44
C ILE A 126 -6.63 8.51 6.19
N MET A 127 -7.06 7.64 7.10
CA MET A 127 -8.14 7.94 8.04
C MET A 127 -7.66 7.70 9.47
N ASP A 128 -8.02 8.60 10.37
CA ASP A 128 -7.94 8.31 11.79
C ASP A 128 -8.96 7.22 12.13
N ARG A 129 -8.45 6.11 12.66
CA ARG A 129 -9.24 4.91 12.93
C ARG A 129 -10.20 5.09 14.09
N ALA A 130 -9.92 6.00 15.02
CA ALA A 130 -10.77 6.23 16.19
C ALA A 130 -12.00 7.09 15.86
N SER A 131 -11.79 8.21 15.14
CA SER A 131 -12.87 9.14 14.81
C SER A 131 -13.53 8.90 13.45
N GLY A 132 -12.84 8.21 12.54
CA GLY A 132 -13.24 8.07 11.13
C GLY A 132 -12.88 9.30 10.29
N LYS A 133 -12.13 10.26 10.84
CA LYS A 133 -11.76 11.50 10.16
C LYS A 133 -10.75 11.23 9.04
N THR A 134 -10.99 11.82 7.87
CA THR A 134 -10.02 11.87 6.77
C THR A 134 -8.84 12.76 7.14
N MET A 135 -7.63 12.22 6.98
CA MET A 135 -6.36 12.89 7.21
C MET A 135 -5.73 13.24 5.86
N ASP A 136 -4.42 13.05 5.69
CA ASP A 136 -3.70 13.34 4.45
C ASP A 136 -3.79 12.18 3.43
N ALA A 137 -3.42 12.44 2.19
CA ALA A 137 -3.30 11.42 1.15
C ALA A 137 -1.85 11.21 0.74
N PHE A 138 -1.53 10.00 0.31
CA PHE A 138 -0.25 9.64 -0.27
C PHE A 138 -0.49 9.01 -1.64
N VAL A 139 0.35 9.38 -2.60
CA VAL A 139 0.30 8.81 -3.95
C VAL A 139 1.67 8.25 -4.31
N GLU A 140 1.71 6.99 -4.71
CA GLU A 140 2.92 6.28 -5.10
C GLU A 140 3.24 6.51 -6.58
N PHE A 141 4.49 6.86 -6.87
CA PHE A 141 5.00 7.12 -8.21
C PHE A 141 6.06 6.08 -8.58
N THR A 142 6.00 5.63 -9.83
CA THR A 142 6.98 4.70 -10.42
C THR A 142 8.38 5.29 -10.48
N CYS A 143 8.50 6.62 -10.64
CA CYS A 143 9.77 7.33 -10.76
C CYS A 143 9.80 8.59 -9.88
N PRO A 144 10.88 8.81 -9.09
CA PRO A 144 11.03 10.03 -8.29
C PRO A 144 11.00 11.31 -9.12
N LYS A 145 11.59 11.31 -10.31
CA LYS A 145 11.61 12.49 -11.20
C LYS A 145 10.19 12.93 -11.59
N ASP A 146 9.28 11.98 -11.76
CA ASP A 146 7.89 12.27 -12.12
C ASP A 146 7.11 12.81 -10.92
N ALA A 147 7.39 12.32 -9.70
CA ALA A 147 6.87 12.88 -8.46
C ALA A 147 7.27 14.36 -8.29
N TYR A 148 8.56 14.69 -8.40
CA TYR A 148 9.04 16.08 -8.31
C TYR A 148 8.39 16.98 -9.38
N ARG A 149 8.35 16.53 -10.63
CA ARG A 149 7.69 17.28 -11.72
C ARG A 149 6.21 17.50 -11.43
N CYS A 150 5.52 16.51 -10.87
CA CYS A 150 4.12 16.61 -10.50
C CYS A 150 3.92 17.67 -9.42
N VAL A 151 4.71 17.61 -8.34
CA VAL A 151 4.68 18.60 -7.24
C VAL A 151 4.94 20.01 -7.77
N THR A 152 5.99 20.22 -8.58
CA THR A 152 6.29 21.55 -9.15
C THR A 152 5.14 22.12 -9.97
N ARG A 153 4.47 21.28 -10.78
CA ARG A 153 3.36 21.72 -11.65
C ARG A 153 2.07 22.01 -10.88
N LYS A 154 1.85 21.29 -9.78
CA LYS A 154 0.61 21.36 -9.00
C LYS A 154 0.74 22.24 -7.75
N ARG A 155 1.92 22.79 -7.47
CA ARG A 155 2.16 23.69 -6.35
C ARG A 155 1.16 24.87 -6.38
N GLY A 156 0.49 25.10 -5.24
CA GLY A 156 -0.48 26.18 -5.09
C GLY A 156 -1.84 25.95 -5.77
N LYS A 157 -2.05 24.80 -6.42
CA LYS A 157 -3.36 24.44 -7.00
C LYS A 157 -4.35 24.04 -5.91
N ILE A 158 -5.64 24.21 -6.22
CA ILE A 158 -6.75 23.85 -5.35
C ILE A 158 -7.23 22.44 -5.72
N LEU A 159 -7.47 21.60 -4.71
CA LEU A 159 -8.13 20.30 -4.84
C LEU A 159 -9.53 20.42 -4.23
N GLY A 160 -10.57 20.29 -5.05
CA GLY A 160 -11.95 20.55 -4.64
C GLY A 160 -12.11 21.98 -4.12
N SER A 161 -12.24 22.15 -2.80
CA SER A 161 -12.40 23.44 -2.13
C SER A 161 -11.21 23.85 -1.24
N ARG A 162 -10.08 23.14 -1.31
CA ARG A 162 -8.92 23.39 -0.42
C ARG A 162 -7.63 23.63 -1.19
N HIS A 163 -6.85 24.59 -0.71
CA HIS A 163 -5.44 24.73 -1.09
C HIS A 163 -4.65 23.61 -0.43
N VAL A 164 -4.14 22.70 -1.25
CA VAL A 164 -3.37 21.54 -0.77
C VAL A 164 -1.88 21.85 -0.74
N LEU A 165 -1.20 21.19 0.19
CA LEU A 165 0.26 21.19 0.27
C LEU A 165 0.77 19.87 -0.34
N LEU A 166 1.85 19.95 -1.11
CA LEU A 166 2.40 18.82 -1.84
C LEU A 166 3.87 18.68 -1.51
N ASP A 167 4.25 17.54 -0.95
CA ASP A 167 5.62 17.22 -0.57
C ASP A 167 6.02 15.86 -1.15
N VAL A 168 7.22 15.79 -1.74
CA VAL A 168 7.80 14.50 -2.13
C VAL A 168 8.42 13.89 -0.89
N VAL A 169 7.93 12.71 -0.51
CA VAL A 169 8.28 12.03 0.73
C VAL A 169 8.74 10.61 0.45
N ASN A 170 9.50 10.06 1.39
CA ASN A 170 9.91 8.67 1.35
C ASN A 170 8.75 7.75 1.74
N GLN A 171 8.82 6.50 1.27
CA GLN A 171 7.86 5.45 1.57
C GLN A 171 7.64 5.23 3.08
N GLU A 172 8.67 5.46 3.90
CA GLU A 172 8.60 5.34 5.36
C GLU A 172 7.51 6.23 5.99
N GLU A 173 7.23 7.40 5.42
CA GLU A 173 6.24 8.33 5.97
C GLU A 173 4.82 7.79 5.76
N LEU A 174 4.56 7.19 4.58
CA LEU A 174 3.33 6.47 4.32
C LEU A 174 3.17 5.28 5.28
N MET A 175 4.24 4.52 5.53
CA MET A 175 4.18 3.38 6.46
C MET A 175 3.91 3.82 7.90
N LYS A 176 4.49 4.94 8.36
CA LYS A 176 4.21 5.54 9.67
C LYS A 176 2.74 5.95 9.81
N GLU A 177 2.15 6.55 8.77
CA GLU A 177 0.75 6.97 8.77
C GLU A 177 -0.24 5.80 8.64
N LEU A 178 0.13 4.73 7.92
CA LEU A 178 -0.68 3.52 7.81
C LEU A 178 -0.60 2.63 9.05
N PHE A 179 0.52 2.64 9.78
CA PHE A 179 0.74 1.79 10.96
C PHE A 179 1.15 2.63 12.18
N PRO A 180 0.31 3.60 12.62
CA PRO A 180 0.69 4.60 13.62
C PRO A 180 0.89 4.01 15.02
N LYS A 181 0.31 2.84 15.31
CA LYS A 181 0.45 2.14 16.59
C LYS A 181 1.48 1.01 16.58
N ALA A 182 2.29 0.88 15.53
CA ALA A 182 3.39 -0.09 15.47
C ALA A 182 4.48 0.23 16.51
N ARG A 183 4.27 -0.20 17.75
CA ARG A 183 5.18 0.06 18.87
C ARG A 183 6.50 -0.68 18.68
N GLY A 184 7.62 0.01 18.94
CA GLY A 184 8.95 -0.60 18.86
C GLY A 184 9.41 -0.89 17.43
N ILE A 185 8.77 -0.30 16.42
CA ILE A 185 9.16 -0.42 15.01
C ILE A 185 9.68 0.93 14.50
N THR A 186 10.78 0.88 13.78
CA THR A 186 11.23 1.96 12.90
C THR A 186 11.10 1.52 11.46
N TRP A 187 10.68 2.43 10.58
CA TRP A 187 10.48 2.14 9.17
C TRP A 187 11.68 2.61 8.36
N GLU A 188 12.29 1.71 7.61
CA GLU A 188 13.28 2.03 6.57
C GLU A 188 12.65 1.72 5.20
N GLY A 189 12.07 2.74 4.58
CA GLY A 189 11.13 2.53 3.48
C GLY A 189 9.94 1.69 3.94
N VAL A 190 9.68 0.56 3.29
CA VAL A 190 8.68 -0.45 3.70
C VAL A 190 9.17 -1.43 4.77
N ILE A 191 10.48 -1.46 5.08
CA ILE A 191 11.05 -2.49 5.95
C ILE A 191 10.79 -2.12 7.42
N PRO A 192 10.09 -2.97 8.20
CA PRO A 192 9.92 -2.75 9.62
C PRO A 192 11.13 -3.28 10.41
N ASN A 193 11.91 -2.38 10.99
CA ASN A 193 13.03 -2.69 11.86
C ASN A 193 12.57 -2.71 13.32
N VAL A 194 12.67 -3.88 13.97
CA VAL A 194 12.32 -4.06 15.38
C VAL A 194 13.42 -3.43 16.24
N LEU A 195 13.05 -2.45 17.06
CA LEU A 195 13.93 -1.91 18.08
C LEU A 195 14.09 -2.96 19.18
N ASN A 196 15.32 -3.43 19.40
CA ASN A 196 15.64 -4.35 20.49
C ASN A 196 15.36 -3.65 21.83
N ASN A 197 14.20 -3.93 22.43
CA ASN A 197 14.04 -3.77 23.86
C ASN A 197 14.60 -5.03 24.51
N GLU A 198 15.39 -4.88 25.58
CA GLU A 198 16.01 -5.96 26.35
C GLU A 198 15.02 -6.94 27.04
N SER A 199 13.74 -6.90 26.66
CA SER A 199 12.66 -7.74 27.16
C SER A 199 12.25 -8.73 26.06
N GLY A 200 12.67 -9.98 26.21
CA GLY A 200 12.56 -11.03 25.21
C GLY A 200 11.20 -11.12 24.49
N SER A 201 11.27 -11.13 23.16
CA SER A 201 10.35 -11.81 22.23
C SER A 201 8.85 -11.58 22.44
N SER A 202 8.38 -10.36 22.21
CA SER A 202 7.00 -10.14 21.77
C SER A 202 7.04 -9.65 20.33
N LYS A 203 6.58 -10.46 19.37
CA LYS A 203 6.46 -10.06 17.95
C LYS A 203 5.76 -8.72 17.84
N ALA A 204 6.20 -7.86 16.92
CA ALA A 204 5.71 -6.49 16.83
C ALA A 204 4.25 -6.47 16.37
N ASP A 205 3.40 -5.72 17.09
CA ASP A 205 2.01 -5.51 16.71
C ASP A 205 1.92 -4.34 15.72
N LEU A 206 2.05 -4.64 14.43
CA LEU A 206 2.08 -3.63 13.37
C LEU A 206 0.71 -2.98 13.17
N VAL A 207 -0.37 -3.75 13.40
CA VAL A 207 -1.75 -3.28 13.38
C VAL A 207 -2.57 -4.08 14.38
N THR A 208 -3.19 -3.37 15.33
CA THR A 208 -3.91 -4.06 16.40
C THR A 208 -5.32 -4.46 15.98
N LYS A 209 -5.90 -5.45 16.69
CA LYS A 209 -7.29 -5.87 16.47
C LYS A 209 -8.27 -4.72 16.70
N GLU A 210 -8.03 -3.89 17.71
CA GLU A 210 -8.89 -2.74 18.06
C GLU A 210 -8.92 -1.73 16.91
N GLU A 211 -7.78 -1.47 16.28
CA GLU A 211 -7.69 -0.57 15.12
C GLU A 211 -8.55 -1.07 13.95
N LEU A 212 -8.46 -2.36 13.62
CA LEU A 212 -9.24 -2.97 12.56
C LEU A 212 -10.74 -2.99 12.89
N VAL A 213 -11.10 -3.31 14.14
CA VAL A 213 -12.50 -3.31 14.60
C VAL A 213 -13.13 -1.92 14.50
N LEU A 214 -12.37 -0.85 14.80
CA LEU A 214 -12.86 0.52 14.66
C LEU A 214 -13.12 0.88 13.19
N VAL A 215 -12.20 0.55 12.28
CA VAL A 215 -12.37 0.78 10.83
C VAL A 215 -13.60 0.03 10.31
N VAL A 216 -13.75 -1.26 10.62
CA VAL A 216 -14.93 -2.05 10.25
C VAL A 216 -16.21 -1.49 10.89
N GLY A 217 -16.12 -0.99 12.13
CA GLY A 217 -17.22 -0.33 12.83
C GLY A 217 -17.75 0.89 12.09
N HIS A 218 -16.86 1.71 11.52
CA HIS A 218 -17.22 2.85 10.68
C HIS A 218 -17.93 2.43 9.38
N ALA A 219 -17.53 1.30 8.76
CA ALA A 219 -18.21 0.74 7.60
C ALA A 219 -19.61 0.20 7.94
N ARG A 220 -19.73 -0.49 9.08
CA ARG A 220 -20.95 -1.18 9.52
C ARG A 220 -22.04 -0.20 9.99
N THR A 221 -21.66 0.83 10.72
CA THR A 221 -22.59 1.80 11.32
C THR A 221 -22.15 3.25 11.05
N PRO A 222 -22.10 3.69 9.78
CA PRO A 222 -21.55 5.00 9.41
C PRO A 222 -22.31 6.17 10.04
N HIS A 223 -23.62 6.03 10.28
CA HIS A 223 -24.45 7.04 10.95
C HIS A 223 -23.99 7.37 12.39
N ARG A 224 -23.31 6.44 13.07
CA ARG A 224 -22.71 6.66 14.40
C ARG A 224 -21.36 7.37 14.33
N SER A 225 -20.83 7.60 13.13
CA SER A 225 -19.51 8.15 12.89
C SER A 225 -19.64 9.50 12.18
N PRO A 226 -19.35 10.62 12.86
CA PRO A 226 -19.65 11.95 12.34
C PRO A 226 -18.90 12.29 11.05
N PHE A 227 -17.71 11.71 10.87
CA PHE A 227 -16.90 11.86 9.66
C PHE A 227 -17.25 10.82 8.60
N SER A 228 -17.33 9.54 8.96
CA SER A 228 -17.59 8.45 8.00
C SER A 228 -18.95 8.58 7.31
N ARG A 229 -19.99 9.12 7.98
CA ARG A 229 -21.29 9.40 7.33
C ARG A 229 -21.22 10.38 6.15
N LYS A 230 -20.16 11.17 6.04
CA LYS A 230 -19.94 12.15 4.94
C LYS A 230 -19.09 11.57 3.80
N CYS A 231 -18.38 10.47 4.06
CA CYS A 231 -17.45 9.83 3.12
C CYS A 231 -17.49 8.32 3.39
N LEU A 232 -18.53 7.68 2.85
CA LEU A 232 -18.90 6.31 3.21
C LEU A 232 -17.88 5.27 2.74
N GLN A 233 -17.15 5.56 1.65
CA GLN A 233 -16.16 4.68 1.05
C GLN A 233 -14.87 4.58 1.86
N ARG A 234 -14.59 5.57 2.73
CA ARG A 234 -13.29 5.71 3.39
C ARG A 234 -12.87 4.50 4.26
N PRO A 235 -13.76 3.89 5.06
CA PRO A 235 -13.43 2.68 5.80
C PRO A 235 -12.95 1.52 4.90
N TYR A 236 -13.54 1.39 3.71
CA TYR A 236 -13.19 0.37 2.73
C TYR A 236 -11.81 0.64 2.12
N GLU A 237 -11.55 1.89 1.69
CA GLU A 237 -10.25 2.34 1.17
C GLU A 237 -9.12 2.18 2.20
N SER A 238 -9.44 2.34 3.49
CA SER A 238 -8.50 2.16 4.60
C SER A 238 -8.09 0.69 4.77
N ILE A 239 -9.05 -0.24 4.80
CA ILE A 239 -8.75 -1.67 4.82
C ILE A 239 -7.98 -2.09 3.57
N LEU A 240 -8.37 -1.58 2.40
CA LEU A 240 -7.66 -1.80 1.14
C LEU A 240 -6.19 -1.38 1.24
N SER A 241 -5.90 -0.18 1.77
CA SER A 241 -4.54 0.31 1.96
C SER A 241 -3.76 -0.51 2.99
N ILE A 242 -4.40 -0.94 4.08
CA ILE A 242 -3.78 -1.81 5.09
C ILE A 242 -3.36 -3.13 4.47
N VAL A 243 -4.24 -3.82 3.74
CA VAL A 243 -3.95 -5.12 3.11
C VAL A 243 -2.84 -4.97 2.06
N ALA A 244 -2.91 -3.92 1.23
CA ALA A 244 -1.95 -3.68 0.16
C ALA A 244 -0.54 -3.32 0.67
N LYS A 245 -0.43 -2.63 1.81
CA LYS A 245 0.85 -2.13 2.33
C LYS A 245 1.38 -2.86 3.55
N PHE A 246 0.63 -3.80 4.13
CA PHE A 246 1.17 -4.61 5.22
C PHE A 246 2.44 -5.34 4.75
N PRO A 247 3.53 -5.35 5.53
CA PRO A 247 4.82 -5.88 5.10
C PRO A 247 4.83 -7.41 5.13
N TRP A 248 4.06 -8.06 4.24
CA TRP A 248 3.92 -9.51 4.15
C TRP A 248 5.27 -10.23 3.98
N PHE A 249 6.25 -9.58 3.36
CA PHE A 249 7.62 -10.11 3.24
C PHE A 249 8.36 -10.23 4.58
N ALA A 250 8.00 -9.44 5.59
CA ALA A 250 8.63 -9.40 6.90
C ALA A 250 8.04 -10.44 7.86
N VAL A 251 8.02 -11.71 7.43
CA VAL A 251 7.41 -12.86 8.13
C VAL A 251 7.94 -13.10 9.55
N SER A 252 9.15 -12.63 9.86
CA SER A 252 9.73 -12.68 11.21
C SER A 252 9.14 -11.65 12.18
N VAL A 253 8.52 -10.59 11.67
CA VAL A 253 8.08 -9.42 12.46
C VAL A 253 6.65 -9.58 12.98
N TYR A 254 5.78 -10.23 12.21
CA TYR A 254 4.35 -10.39 12.55
C TYR A 254 3.96 -11.84 12.90
N THR A 255 2.76 -12.02 13.46
CA THR A 255 2.21 -13.32 13.85
C THR A 255 1.18 -13.83 12.84
N ILE A 256 0.94 -15.15 12.84
CA ILE A 256 -0.19 -15.75 12.12
C ILE A 256 -1.51 -15.13 12.60
N HIS A 257 -1.62 -14.85 13.90
CA HIS A 257 -2.78 -14.15 14.47
C HIS A 257 -3.00 -12.76 13.85
N GLN A 258 -1.94 -11.96 13.65
CA GLN A 258 -2.03 -10.66 12.98
C GLN A 258 -2.52 -10.78 11.54
N ARG A 259 -2.01 -11.76 10.77
CA ARG A 259 -2.54 -12.06 9.43
C ARG A 259 -4.04 -12.35 9.49
N ASP A 260 -4.46 -13.19 10.42
CA ASP A 260 -5.85 -13.64 10.50
C ASP A 260 -6.80 -12.51 10.91
N ILE A 261 -6.41 -11.59 11.80
CA ILE A 261 -7.25 -10.42 12.12
C ILE A 261 -7.37 -9.45 10.94
N ILE A 262 -6.31 -9.28 10.12
CA ILE A 262 -6.36 -8.47 8.89
C ILE A 262 -7.30 -9.11 7.87
N PHE A 263 -7.19 -10.44 7.68
CA PHE A 263 -8.09 -11.20 6.82
C PHE A 263 -9.55 -11.07 7.27
N GLN A 264 -9.84 -11.24 8.56
CA GLN A 264 -11.20 -11.11 9.10
C GLN A 264 -11.75 -9.69 8.88
N ALA A 265 -10.93 -8.65 9.07
CA ALA A 265 -11.33 -7.27 8.80
C ALA A 265 -11.65 -7.04 7.32
N LEU A 266 -10.89 -7.64 6.40
CA LEU A 266 -11.15 -7.60 4.97
C LEU A 266 -12.47 -8.29 4.62
N ILE A 267 -12.67 -9.54 5.06
CA ILE A 267 -13.90 -10.31 4.78
C ILE A 267 -15.15 -9.58 5.28
N PHE A 268 -15.12 -9.03 6.50
CA PHE A 268 -16.26 -8.25 7.01
C PHE A 268 -16.52 -7.01 6.17
N THR A 269 -15.46 -6.30 5.76
CA THR A 269 -15.56 -5.12 4.90
C THR A 269 -16.15 -5.47 3.53
N ILE A 270 -15.73 -6.58 2.91
CA ILE A 270 -16.30 -7.10 1.65
C ILE A 270 -17.78 -7.44 1.81
N ASP A 271 -18.16 -8.17 2.87
CA ASP A 271 -19.56 -8.54 3.10
C ASP A 271 -20.47 -7.32 3.30
N ILE A 272 -20.00 -6.32 4.07
CA ILE A 272 -20.75 -5.08 4.26
C ILE A 272 -20.92 -4.36 2.90
N LEU A 273 -19.85 -4.19 2.11
CA LEU A 273 -19.94 -3.49 0.83
C LEU A 273 -20.83 -4.22 -0.17
N LYS A 274 -20.69 -5.55 -0.28
CA LYS A 274 -21.53 -6.41 -1.12
C LYS A 274 -23.00 -6.20 -0.78
N ARG A 275 -23.36 -6.24 0.50
CA ARG A 275 -24.74 -6.04 0.94
C ARG A 275 -25.25 -4.64 0.61
N GLN A 276 -24.42 -3.61 0.67
CA GLN A 276 -24.81 -2.26 0.24
C GLN A 276 -25.07 -2.20 -1.28
N CYS A 277 -24.18 -2.76 -2.08
CA CYS A 277 -24.31 -2.81 -3.53
C CYS A 277 -25.59 -3.56 -3.96
N LYS A 278 -25.88 -4.72 -3.35
CA LYS A 278 -27.10 -5.52 -3.63
C LYS A 278 -28.40 -4.81 -3.30
N ARG A 279 -28.41 -3.86 -2.35
CA ARG A 279 -29.63 -3.14 -1.96
C ARG A 279 -30.11 -2.16 -3.03
N GLY A 280 -29.34 -1.95 -4.11
CA GLY A 280 -29.75 -1.16 -5.26
C GLY A 280 -29.96 0.33 -4.97
N ARG A 281 -29.55 0.81 -3.79
CA ARG A 281 -29.54 2.24 -3.49
C ARG A 281 -28.26 2.81 -4.09
N THR A 282 -28.39 3.76 -5.00
CA THR A 282 -27.25 4.51 -5.54
C THR A 282 -26.62 5.34 -4.42
N THR A 283 -25.71 4.73 -3.66
CA THR A 283 -24.82 5.43 -2.74
C THR A 283 -23.55 5.79 -3.49
N PRO A 284 -23.22 7.08 -3.63
CA PRO A 284 -22.03 7.49 -4.40
C PRO A 284 -20.77 6.86 -3.79
N ASN A 285 -19.88 6.37 -4.66
CA ASN A 285 -18.59 5.74 -4.32
C ASN A 285 -18.67 4.41 -3.54
N LEU A 286 -19.87 3.84 -3.35
CA LEU A 286 -20.06 2.49 -2.82
C LEU A 286 -20.59 1.61 -3.94
N ASP A 287 -19.67 1.15 -4.78
CA ASP A 287 -19.97 0.48 -6.05
C ASP A 287 -19.23 -0.86 -6.19
N ALA A 288 -19.54 -1.55 -7.29
CA ALA A 288 -18.92 -2.81 -7.65
C ALA A 288 -17.41 -2.66 -7.95
N GLU A 289 -16.95 -1.47 -8.34
CA GLU A 289 -15.53 -1.23 -8.62
C GLU A 289 -14.72 -1.23 -7.32
N LEU A 290 -15.20 -0.56 -6.27
CA LEU A 290 -14.59 -0.62 -4.95
C LEU A 290 -14.60 -2.04 -4.38
N LEU A 291 -15.69 -2.79 -4.59
CA LEU A 291 -15.78 -4.20 -4.19
C LEU A 291 -14.74 -5.05 -4.92
N LYS A 292 -14.56 -4.83 -6.23
CA LYS A 292 -13.54 -5.49 -7.04
C LYS A 292 -12.13 -5.18 -6.55
N LYS A 293 -11.84 -3.92 -6.22
CA LYS A 293 -10.55 -3.50 -5.66
C LYS A 293 -10.24 -4.22 -4.34
N LEU A 294 -11.21 -4.33 -3.42
CA LEU A 294 -11.06 -5.07 -2.17
C LEU A 294 -10.81 -6.57 -2.39
N CYS A 295 -11.61 -7.21 -3.27
CA CYS A 295 -11.46 -8.62 -3.57
C CYS A 295 -10.10 -8.90 -4.21
N LYS A 296 -9.70 -8.10 -5.21
CA LYS A 296 -8.39 -8.21 -5.87
C LYS A 296 -7.26 -8.08 -4.85
N ALA A 297 -7.26 -7.06 -4.00
CA ALA A 297 -6.22 -6.86 -3.00
C ALA A 297 -6.08 -8.04 -2.02
N GLY A 298 -7.19 -8.70 -1.67
CA GLY A 298 -7.16 -9.91 -0.87
C GLY A 298 -6.66 -11.14 -1.63
N VAL A 299 -7.05 -11.30 -2.90
CA VAL A 299 -6.65 -12.44 -3.74
C VAL A 299 -5.15 -12.39 -4.05
N VAL A 300 -4.62 -11.24 -4.44
CA VAL A 300 -3.18 -11.05 -4.71
C VAL A 300 -2.31 -10.98 -3.45
N CYS A 301 -2.93 -11.00 -2.27
CA CYS A 301 -2.20 -10.92 -1.00
C CYS A 301 -1.35 -12.18 -0.80
N THR A 302 -0.03 -12.02 -0.88
CA THR A 302 0.96 -13.08 -0.64
C THR A 302 0.93 -13.60 0.79
N GLY A 303 0.42 -12.81 1.74
CA GLY A 303 0.26 -13.22 3.13
C GLY A 303 -0.89 -14.21 3.36
N PHE A 304 -1.91 -14.22 2.49
CA PHE A 304 -3.13 -15.01 2.70
C PHE A 304 -3.02 -16.42 2.14
N THR A 305 -3.61 -17.37 2.86
CA THR A 305 -3.67 -18.78 2.44
C THR A 305 -4.59 -18.96 1.24
N ASN A 306 -4.41 -20.05 0.48
CA ASN A 306 -5.33 -20.39 -0.60
C ASN A 306 -6.78 -20.56 -0.11
N LYS A 307 -6.98 -21.07 1.11
CA LYS A 307 -8.31 -21.14 1.74
C LYS A 307 -8.91 -19.74 1.94
N GLN A 308 -8.12 -18.80 2.47
CA GLN A 308 -8.52 -17.40 2.65
C GLN A 308 -8.84 -16.72 1.30
N LYS A 309 -8.00 -16.92 0.28
CA LYS A 309 -8.22 -16.38 -1.08
C LYS A 309 -9.51 -16.91 -1.71
N ARG A 310 -9.77 -18.22 -1.61
CA ARG A 310 -11.04 -18.83 -2.08
C ARG A 310 -12.25 -18.30 -1.32
N GLU A 311 -12.12 -18.06 -0.02
CA GLU A 311 -13.19 -17.46 0.79
C GLU A 311 -13.49 -16.02 0.36
N ILE A 312 -12.47 -15.23 0.00
CA ILE A 312 -12.65 -13.88 -0.57
C ILE A 312 -13.44 -13.94 -1.88
N ILE A 313 -13.08 -14.84 -2.79
CA ILE A 313 -13.81 -15.01 -4.07
C ILE A 313 -15.27 -15.38 -3.82
N LYS A 314 -15.50 -16.40 -2.97
CA LYS A 314 -16.85 -16.85 -2.60
C LYS A 314 -17.66 -15.73 -1.96
N MET A 315 -17.05 -14.90 -1.11
CA MET A 315 -17.73 -13.80 -0.45
C MET A 315 -17.99 -12.64 -1.39
N GLY A 316 -17.06 -12.32 -2.30
CA GLY A 316 -17.12 -11.19 -3.23
C GLY A 316 -18.19 -11.34 -4.31
N GLU A 317 -18.53 -12.57 -4.71
CA GLU A 317 -19.53 -12.87 -5.75
C GLU A 317 -19.29 -12.03 -7.03
N PHE A 318 -20.21 -11.12 -7.39
CA PHE A 318 -20.09 -10.23 -8.56
C PHE A 318 -18.90 -9.25 -8.47
N GLY A 319 -18.38 -9.00 -7.27
CA GLY A 319 -17.14 -8.24 -7.09
C GLY A 319 -15.87 -9.05 -7.37
N ALA A 320 -15.96 -10.37 -7.48
CA ALA A 320 -14.83 -11.27 -7.67
C ALA A 320 -14.75 -11.87 -9.08
N GLU A 321 -15.56 -11.37 -10.03
CA GLU A 321 -15.58 -11.86 -11.41
C GLU A 321 -14.19 -11.80 -12.05
N GLY A 322 -13.72 -12.96 -12.53
CA GLY A 322 -12.43 -13.11 -13.20
C GLY A 322 -11.21 -13.25 -12.28
N LEU A 323 -11.37 -13.19 -10.96
CA LEU A 323 -10.26 -13.33 -10.00
C LEU A 323 -9.86 -14.79 -9.72
N GLU A 324 -10.65 -15.77 -10.18
CA GLU A 324 -10.36 -17.19 -9.99
C GLU A 324 -9.00 -17.60 -10.60
N LYS A 325 -8.66 -17.02 -11.75
CA LYS A 325 -7.38 -17.26 -12.44
C LYS A 325 -6.18 -16.82 -11.61
N GLU A 326 -6.29 -15.70 -10.87
CA GLU A 326 -5.19 -15.20 -10.03
C GLU A 326 -4.88 -16.16 -8.86
N VAL A 327 -5.88 -16.92 -8.37
CA VAL A 327 -5.65 -17.94 -7.33
C VAL A 327 -5.03 -19.21 -7.90
N GLU A 328 -5.32 -19.55 -9.16
CA GLU A 328 -4.75 -20.72 -9.84
C GLU A 328 -3.27 -20.50 -10.20
N ASP A 329 -2.91 -19.28 -10.63
CA ASP A 329 -1.53 -18.90 -10.95
C ASP A 329 -0.62 -18.82 -9.71
N ASP A 330 -1.20 -18.56 -8.52
CA ASP A 330 -0.49 -18.40 -7.25
C ASP A 330 -0.15 -19.72 -6.53
N ILE A 331 -0.57 -20.90 -7.03
CA ILE A 331 -0.28 -22.20 -6.41
C ILE A 331 1.13 -22.66 -6.81
N PRO A 332 2.12 -22.67 -5.88
CA PRO A 332 3.43 -23.22 -6.19
C PRO A 332 3.27 -24.72 -6.50
N GLY A 333 3.62 -25.14 -7.72
CA GLY A 333 3.55 -26.53 -8.16
C GLY A 333 2.38 -26.88 -9.11
N PHE A 334 1.45 -25.95 -9.39
CA PHE A 334 0.39 -26.22 -10.37
C PHE A 334 0.90 -26.25 -11.82
N GLU A 335 1.96 -25.51 -12.14
CA GLU A 335 2.68 -25.66 -13.42
C GLU A 335 3.22 -27.08 -13.61
N GLY A 336 3.70 -27.72 -12.54
CA GLY A 336 4.16 -29.11 -12.55
C GLY A 336 3.02 -30.12 -12.77
N LEU A 337 1.85 -29.89 -12.17
CA LEU A 337 0.66 -30.72 -12.31
C LEU A 337 -0.03 -30.58 -13.68
N LEU A 338 -0.09 -29.37 -14.22
CA LEU A 338 -0.52 -29.12 -15.60
C LEU A 338 0.45 -29.72 -16.62
N ALA A 339 1.76 -29.69 -16.33
CA ALA A 339 2.78 -30.38 -17.13
C ALA A 339 2.70 -31.91 -17.03
N LEU A 340 2.28 -32.45 -15.88
CA LEU A 340 2.05 -33.90 -15.69
C LEU A 340 0.78 -34.40 -16.42
N ASN A 341 -0.24 -33.54 -16.58
CA ASN A 341 -1.45 -33.87 -17.34
C ASN A 341 -1.32 -33.68 -18.85
N ARG A 342 -0.29 -32.96 -19.33
CA ARG A 342 0.08 -32.97 -20.74
C ARG A 342 1.05 -34.13 -21.00
N LYS A 343 0.51 -35.30 -21.38
CA LYS A 343 1.33 -36.29 -22.08
C LYS A 343 2.02 -35.59 -23.26
N ARG A 344 3.36 -35.64 -23.32
CA ARG A 344 4.13 -35.17 -24.48
C ARG A 344 3.53 -35.82 -25.73
N GLY A 345 2.88 -35.03 -26.58
CA GLY A 345 2.38 -35.45 -27.90
C GLY A 345 0.87 -35.39 -28.16
N ALA A 346 0.02 -34.86 -27.26
CA ALA A 346 -1.40 -34.70 -27.56
C ALA A 346 -1.71 -33.32 -28.16
N GLU A 347 -1.97 -33.25 -29.47
CA GLU A 347 -2.55 -32.06 -30.11
C GLU A 347 -3.99 -31.79 -29.63
N PRO A 348 -4.41 -30.52 -29.53
CA PRO A 348 -5.76 -30.17 -29.12
C PRO A 348 -6.76 -30.49 -30.24
N LYS A 349 -7.58 -31.54 -30.03
CA LYS A 349 -8.79 -31.71 -30.85
C LYS A 349 -9.85 -30.70 -30.40
N PHE A 350 -10.25 -29.84 -31.34
CA PHE A 350 -11.44 -29.02 -31.22
C PHE A 350 -12.67 -29.91 -30.98
N ILE A 351 -13.49 -29.56 -30.00
CA ILE A 351 -14.80 -30.17 -29.79
C ILE A 351 -15.82 -29.24 -30.45
N GLU A 352 -16.29 -29.62 -31.63
CA GLU A 352 -17.61 -29.22 -32.14
C GLU A 352 -18.66 -30.06 -31.40
N VAL A 353 -19.66 -29.40 -30.79
CA VAL A 353 -21.10 -29.66 -30.96
C VAL A 353 -21.83 -28.34 -30.74
#